data_AF-A0A5E4NV09-F1
#
_entry.id   AF-A0A5E4NV09-F1
#
_cell.length_a   1.000
_cell.length_b   1.000
_cell.length_c   1.000
_cell.angle_alpha   90.00
_cell.angle_beta   90.00
_cell.angle_gamma   90.00
#
_symmetry.space_group_name_H-M   'P 1'
#
loop_
_entity.id
_entity.type
_entity.pdbx_description
1 polymer ?
#
loop_
_entity_poly.entity_id
_entity_poly.type
_entity_poly.pdbx_seq_one_letter_code
_entity_poly.pdbx_strand_id
1 'polypeptide(L)'
;MPRAGWRYASHRNADPGPERRGDTSLLSPYVRRRMVSEREIVETVLASEGLKRADKFIQEVCWRTYWKGWLEARPEVWSSFLSGRDVARDALSAGAADTLAQAEAGSTGIEGFDDWARELVETGWLHNHARMWFSSIWIFTLRLPWQLGADFFLRHLVDADPASNTLSWRWTAGLQTKGKTYLATSQNIARYTEGRFEPKGLATRAEPLEEPPLAPARGLRPSPDLPEGPALLLVTDEDLSPDWMGRPFAGAIVAGGGDVGQLGSRGDVAARFATGALDDAAARLREGDLDVTRVDEIAAAPIIAAAARAGVDVVVTPYAPVGLTASMLDTLETDLADAGLALVRPRRSWDDAFWPHATRGYSQLRNAIPQSLAAVGLAH
;
A
#
# COMPACT_ATOMS: atom_id res chain seq x y z
N MET A 1 -16.69 -4.74 13.73
CA MET A 1 -16.85 -5.36 12.40
C MET A 1 -17.50 -6.74 12.52
N PRO A 2 -18.83 -6.88 12.36
CA PRO A 2 -19.56 -8.09 12.77
C PRO A 2 -19.52 -9.29 11.78
N ARG A 3 -18.46 -9.47 10.96
CA ARG A 3 -18.37 -10.56 9.96
C ARG A 3 -16.97 -11.12 9.73
N ALA A 4 -16.00 -10.81 10.58
CA ALA A 4 -14.60 -11.24 10.41
C ALA A 4 -14.36 -12.75 10.66
N GLY A 5 -15.36 -13.47 11.16
CA GLY A 5 -15.31 -14.91 11.41
C GLY A 5 -15.53 -15.80 10.16
N TRP A 6 -16.31 -16.87 10.33
CA TRP A 6 -16.54 -17.90 9.30
C TRP A 6 -17.04 -17.34 7.97
N ARG A 7 -17.94 -16.36 7.98
CA ARG A 7 -18.50 -15.77 6.76
C ARG A 7 -17.40 -15.15 5.89
N TYR A 8 -16.50 -14.36 6.46
CA TYR A 8 -15.35 -13.85 5.72
C TYR A 8 -14.50 -14.99 5.17
N ALA A 9 -14.16 -15.99 6.01
CA ALA A 9 -13.33 -17.11 5.58
C ALA A 9 -13.90 -17.89 4.38
N SER A 10 -15.23 -18.04 4.31
CA SER A 10 -15.93 -18.76 3.25
C SER A 10 -16.16 -17.95 1.98
N HIS A 11 -16.29 -16.62 2.07
CA HIS A 11 -16.75 -15.78 0.95
C HIS A 11 -15.70 -14.79 0.42
N ARG A 12 -14.58 -14.57 1.11
CA ARG A 12 -13.54 -13.57 0.74
C ARG A 12 -12.94 -13.68 -0.67
N ASN A 13 -13.16 -14.80 -1.36
CA ASN A 13 -12.63 -15.05 -2.70
C ASN A 13 -13.66 -14.75 -3.80
N ALA A 14 -14.93 -14.58 -3.45
CA ALA A 14 -16.00 -14.29 -4.40
C ALA A 14 -16.06 -12.79 -4.72
N ASP A 15 -16.11 -12.48 -6.01
CA ASP A 15 -16.31 -11.13 -6.53
C ASP A 15 -17.58 -11.07 -7.38
N PRO A 16 -18.76 -10.96 -6.74
CA PRO A 16 -20.02 -10.83 -7.45
C PRO A 16 -20.21 -9.46 -8.15
N GLY A 17 -19.23 -8.55 -8.00
CA GLY A 17 -19.18 -7.24 -8.64
C GLY A 17 -19.40 -6.04 -7.72
N PRO A 18 -19.28 -4.82 -8.27
CA PRO A 18 -19.16 -3.58 -7.50
C PRO A 18 -20.36 -3.28 -6.61
N GLU A 19 -21.55 -3.72 -7.01
CA GLU A 19 -22.79 -3.54 -6.25
C GLU A 19 -22.94 -4.50 -5.05
N ARG A 20 -22.14 -5.58 -5.00
CA ARG A 20 -22.31 -6.69 -4.03
C ARG A 20 -21.03 -6.97 -3.23
N ARG A 21 -20.37 -5.95 -2.71
CA ARG A 21 -19.09 -6.05 -1.96
C ARG A 21 -19.21 -6.48 -0.48
N GLY A 22 -20.35 -7.03 -0.06
CA GLY A 22 -20.73 -7.24 1.35
C GLY A 22 -19.93 -8.28 2.15
N ASP A 23 -19.05 -9.04 1.48
CA ASP A 23 -18.18 -10.04 2.10
C ASP A 23 -16.70 -9.59 2.19
N THR A 24 -16.41 -8.35 1.81
CA THR A 24 -15.13 -7.67 2.04
C THR A 24 -15.30 -6.51 3.01
N SER A 25 -14.23 -6.13 3.71
CA SER A 25 -14.28 -5.01 4.68
C SER A 25 -14.31 -3.64 4.03
N LEU A 26 -13.79 -3.52 2.80
CA LEU A 26 -13.55 -2.25 2.10
C LEU A 26 -12.68 -1.25 2.90
N LEU A 27 -11.90 -1.75 3.87
CA LEU A 27 -11.07 -0.91 4.72
C LEU A 27 -9.70 -0.57 4.12
N SER A 28 -9.30 -1.20 3.02
CA SER A 28 -7.97 -1.01 2.43
C SER A 28 -7.61 0.46 2.15
N PRO A 29 -8.50 1.36 1.69
CA PRO A 29 -8.14 2.77 1.45
C PRO A 29 -7.79 3.52 2.74
N TYR A 30 -8.44 3.18 3.85
CA TYR A 30 -8.28 3.79 5.16
C TYR A 30 -7.05 3.23 5.89
N VAL A 31 -6.87 1.90 5.84
CA VAL A 31 -5.70 1.22 6.44
C VAL A 31 -4.41 1.57 5.70
N ARG A 32 -4.50 1.83 4.39
CA ARG A 32 -3.37 2.28 3.58
C ARG A 32 -2.66 3.49 4.21
N ARG A 33 -3.45 4.45 4.70
CA ARG A 33 -3.02 5.74 5.26
C ARG A 33 -3.16 5.80 6.77
N ARG A 34 -3.46 4.67 7.42
CA ARG A 34 -3.73 4.56 8.86
C ARG A 34 -4.75 5.54 9.41
N MET A 35 -5.76 5.91 8.61
CA MET A 35 -6.98 6.55 9.13
C MET A 35 -7.70 5.60 10.09
N VAL A 36 -7.56 4.30 9.85
CA VAL A 36 -7.82 3.22 10.80
C VAL A 36 -6.59 2.34 10.81
N SER A 37 -5.98 2.10 11.97
CA SER A 37 -4.75 1.32 12.07
C SER A 37 -4.99 -0.19 12.04
N GLU A 38 -3.94 -0.94 11.67
CA GLU A 38 -3.95 -2.40 11.77
C GLU A 38 -4.26 -2.88 13.19
N ARG A 39 -3.72 -2.17 14.21
CA ARG A 39 -3.98 -2.44 15.63
C ARG A 39 -5.47 -2.31 15.95
N GLU A 40 -6.10 -1.18 15.62
CA GLU A 40 -7.52 -0.93 15.93
C GLU A 40 -8.44 -1.97 15.28
N ILE A 41 -8.13 -2.34 14.03
CA ILE A 41 -8.89 -3.38 13.32
C ILE A 41 -8.78 -4.70 14.04
N VAL A 42 -7.55 -5.13 14.35
CA VAL A 42 -7.33 -6.44 14.98
C VAL A 42 -7.89 -6.46 16.38
N GLU A 43 -7.69 -5.42 17.18
CA GLU A 43 -8.27 -5.27 18.52
C GLU A 43 -9.81 -5.37 18.49
N THR A 44 -10.46 -4.63 17.57
CA THR A 44 -11.91 -4.67 17.39
C THR A 44 -12.40 -6.06 17.00
N VAL A 45 -11.71 -6.71 16.05
CA VAL A 45 -12.07 -8.04 15.56
C VAL A 45 -11.88 -9.09 16.65
N LEU A 46 -10.77 -9.03 17.37
CA LEU A 46 -10.44 -9.88 18.50
C LEU A 46 -11.50 -9.78 19.61
N ALA A 47 -11.91 -8.56 19.98
CA ALA A 47 -12.96 -8.33 20.98
C ALA A 47 -14.32 -8.93 20.56
N SER A 48 -14.63 -8.96 19.26
CA SER A 48 -15.91 -9.44 18.75
C SER A 48 -15.98 -10.95 18.45
N GLU A 49 -14.92 -11.53 17.89
CA GLU A 49 -14.92 -12.90 17.33
C GLU A 49 -13.92 -13.83 18.03
N GLY A 50 -12.90 -13.26 18.67
CA GLY A 50 -11.73 -13.98 19.17
C GLY A 50 -10.79 -14.45 18.05
N LEU A 51 -9.53 -14.67 18.42
CA LEU A 51 -8.45 -15.02 17.48
C LEU A 51 -8.77 -16.26 16.62
N LYS A 52 -9.31 -17.32 17.21
CA LYS A 52 -9.57 -18.58 16.50
C LYS A 52 -10.61 -18.43 15.38
N ARG A 53 -11.67 -17.63 15.59
CA ARG A 53 -12.72 -17.47 14.58
C ARG A 53 -12.30 -16.48 13.50
N ALA A 54 -11.59 -15.42 13.88
CA ALA A 54 -11.15 -14.37 12.98
C ALA A 54 -9.76 -14.60 12.35
N ASP A 55 -9.14 -15.78 12.55
CA ASP A 55 -7.79 -16.12 12.08
C ASP A 55 -7.53 -15.73 10.62
N LYS A 56 -8.50 -16.00 9.73
CA LYS A 56 -8.38 -15.63 8.32
C LYS A 56 -8.39 -14.13 8.09
N PHE A 57 -9.26 -13.39 8.76
CA PHE A 57 -9.31 -11.94 8.62
C PHE A 57 -8.04 -11.28 9.15
N ILE A 58 -7.55 -11.72 10.32
CA ILE A 58 -6.31 -11.23 10.92
C ILE A 58 -5.11 -11.56 10.02
N GLN A 59 -5.05 -12.75 9.44
CA GLN A 59 -4.02 -13.09 8.46
C GLN A 59 -3.98 -12.12 7.27
N GLU A 60 -5.13 -11.68 6.78
CA GLU A 60 -5.22 -10.76 5.65
C GLU A 60 -4.77 -9.33 6.02
N VAL A 61 -5.04 -8.88 7.26
CA VAL A 61 -4.40 -7.66 7.81
C VAL A 61 -2.88 -7.84 7.88
N CYS A 62 -2.42 -8.98 8.38
CA CYS A 62 -0.99 -9.29 8.52
C CYS A 62 -0.27 -9.50 7.17
N TRP A 63 -0.97 -9.83 6.08
CA TRP A 63 -0.39 -9.90 4.74
C TRP A 63 0.13 -8.54 4.27
N ARG A 64 -0.64 -7.47 4.53
CA ARG A 64 -0.19 -6.10 4.28
C ARG A 64 1.06 -5.77 5.10
N THR A 65 1.05 -6.08 6.39
CA THR A 65 2.20 -5.85 7.29
C THR A 65 3.42 -6.64 6.84
N TYR A 66 3.23 -7.89 6.41
CA TYR A 66 4.28 -8.72 5.83
C TYR A 66 4.88 -8.10 4.58
N TRP A 67 4.06 -7.61 3.64
CA TRP A 67 4.58 -6.98 2.44
C TRP A 67 5.43 -5.74 2.75
N LYS A 68 4.94 -4.87 3.64
CA LYS A 68 5.71 -3.70 4.10
C LYS A 68 7.05 -4.10 4.71
N GLY A 69 7.05 -5.03 5.68
CA GLY A 69 8.29 -5.48 6.33
C GLY A 69 9.25 -6.19 5.36
N TRP A 70 8.73 -6.96 4.40
CA TRP A 70 9.55 -7.64 3.40
C TRP A 70 10.23 -6.65 2.45
N LEU A 71 9.49 -5.63 1.99
CA LEU A 71 10.03 -4.57 1.14
C LEU A 71 11.02 -3.67 1.91
N GLU A 72 10.74 -3.39 3.18
CA GLU A 72 11.64 -2.62 4.05
C GLU A 72 13.01 -3.28 4.19
N ALA A 73 13.02 -4.62 4.25
CA ALA A 73 14.25 -5.40 4.28
C ALA A 73 14.98 -5.46 2.91
N ARG A 74 14.33 -5.04 1.81
CA ARG A 74 14.83 -5.12 0.42
C ARG A 74 14.43 -3.89 -0.40
N PRO A 75 14.86 -2.69 0.00
CA PRO A 75 14.46 -1.43 -0.63
C PRO A 75 14.77 -1.37 -2.13
N GLU A 76 15.80 -2.11 -2.59
CA GLU A 76 16.23 -2.15 -3.98
C GLU A 76 15.16 -2.73 -4.92
N VAL A 77 14.20 -3.51 -4.40
CA VAL A 77 13.08 -4.02 -5.18
C VAL A 77 12.18 -2.88 -5.65
N TRP A 78 12.00 -1.85 -4.81
CA TRP A 78 11.21 -0.67 -5.17
C TRP A 78 11.91 0.18 -6.23
N SER A 79 13.20 0.49 -6.05
CA SER A 79 13.95 1.26 -7.04
C SER A 79 14.11 0.52 -8.37
N SER A 80 14.31 -0.80 -8.33
CA SER A 80 14.37 -1.65 -9.53
C SER A 80 13.02 -1.71 -10.26
N PHE A 81 11.91 -1.70 -9.53
CA PHE A 81 10.58 -1.59 -10.14
C PHE A 81 10.43 -0.27 -10.91
N LEU A 82 10.77 0.87 -10.30
CA LEU A 82 10.65 2.19 -10.92
C LEU A 82 11.54 2.31 -12.17
N SER A 83 12.81 1.93 -12.06
CA SER A 83 13.73 1.94 -13.21
C SER A 83 13.28 0.95 -14.30
N GLY A 84 12.87 -0.25 -13.90
CA GLY A 84 12.39 -1.28 -14.83
C GLY A 84 11.11 -0.88 -15.55
N ARG A 85 10.24 -0.09 -14.90
CA ARG A 85 9.04 0.49 -15.53
C ARG A 85 9.43 1.45 -16.64
N ASP A 86 10.36 2.37 -16.39
CA ASP A 86 10.76 3.37 -17.39
C ASP A 86 11.45 2.70 -18.58
N VAL A 87 12.37 1.77 -18.32
CA VAL A 87 13.00 0.95 -19.37
C VAL A 87 11.95 0.17 -20.17
N ALA A 88 10.97 -0.46 -19.50
CA ALA A 88 9.92 -1.22 -20.17
C ALA A 88 9.05 -0.34 -21.07
N ARG A 89 8.72 0.89 -20.63
CA ARG A 89 7.94 1.85 -21.40
C ARG A 89 8.68 2.32 -22.65
N ASP A 90 9.95 2.65 -22.52
CA ASP A 90 10.78 3.12 -23.64
C ASP A 90 11.08 2.01 -24.66
N ALA A 91 11.05 0.75 -24.24
CA ALA A 91 11.32 -0.41 -25.08
C ALA A 91 10.09 -1.01 -25.78
N LEU A 92 8.89 -0.44 -25.62
CA LEU A 92 7.68 -0.96 -26.26
C LEU A 92 7.75 -0.85 -27.79
N SER A 93 7.45 -1.94 -28.47
CA SER A 93 7.14 -1.89 -29.91
C SER A 93 5.79 -1.20 -30.14
N ALA A 94 5.53 -0.73 -31.35
CA ALA A 94 4.24 -0.09 -31.68
C ALA A 94 3.04 -0.99 -31.34
N GLY A 95 3.08 -2.27 -31.70
CA GLY A 95 2.00 -3.20 -31.37
C GLY A 95 1.83 -3.48 -29.87
N ALA A 96 2.93 -3.47 -29.10
CA ALA A 96 2.87 -3.60 -27.64
C ALA A 96 2.33 -2.32 -26.99
N ALA A 97 2.65 -1.15 -27.54
CA ALA A 97 2.08 0.13 -27.11
C ALA A 97 0.57 0.21 -27.37
N ASP A 98 0.10 -0.27 -28.53
CA ASP A 98 -1.35 -0.36 -28.83
C ASP A 98 -2.05 -1.33 -27.87
N THR A 99 -1.44 -2.49 -27.59
CA THR A 99 -1.97 -3.47 -26.63
C THR A 99 -2.03 -2.89 -25.22
N LEU A 100 -1.01 -2.13 -24.80
CA LEU A 100 -0.99 -1.44 -23.53
C LEU A 100 -2.14 -0.42 -23.45
N ALA A 101 -2.31 0.41 -24.48
CA ALA A 101 -3.38 1.42 -24.52
C ALA A 101 -4.77 0.77 -24.45
N GLN A 102 -4.99 -0.34 -25.15
CA GLN A 102 -6.23 -1.11 -25.07
C GLN A 102 -6.42 -1.72 -23.67
N ALA A 103 -5.35 -2.22 -23.06
CA ALA A 103 -5.40 -2.80 -21.73
C ALA A 103 -5.79 -1.78 -20.65
N GLU A 104 -5.19 -0.60 -20.68
CA GLU A 104 -5.50 0.49 -19.73
C GLU A 104 -6.89 1.09 -19.98
N ALA A 105 -7.34 1.15 -21.24
CA ALA A 105 -8.69 1.62 -21.60
C ALA A 105 -9.79 0.58 -21.36
N GLY A 106 -9.43 -0.67 -21.06
CA GLY A 106 -10.38 -1.79 -20.96
C GLY A 106 -11.07 -2.09 -22.29
N SER A 107 -10.32 -2.17 -23.39
CA SER A 107 -10.85 -2.44 -24.74
C SER A 107 -10.12 -3.56 -25.46
N THR A 108 -9.58 -4.53 -24.71
CA THR A 108 -8.84 -5.69 -25.22
C THR A 108 -9.76 -6.75 -25.85
N GLY A 109 -11.06 -6.71 -25.54
CA GLY A 109 -12.03 -7.74 -25.90
C GLY A 109 -12.04 -8.93 -24.94
N ILE A 110 -11.26 -8.90 -23.86
CA ILE A 110 -11.23 -9.96 -22.85
C ILE A 110 -12.25 -9.64 -21.75
N GLU A 111 -13.32 -10.42 -21.69
CA GLU A 111 -14.36 -10.33 -20.68
C GLU A 111 -13.78 -10.39 -19.25
N GLY A 112 -14.31 -9.56 -18.36
CA GLY A 112 -13.80 -9.42 -17.00
C GLY A 112 -12.57 -8.53 -16.94
N PHE A 113 -11.53 -8.76 -17.77
CA PHE A 113 -10.34 -7.90 -17.79
C PHE A 113 -10.69 -6.46 -18.15
N ASP A 114 -11.42 -6.27 -19.24
CA ASP A 114 -11.87 -4.95 -19.70
C ASP A 114 -12.77 -4.24 -18.67
N ASP A 115 -13.62 -5.02 -17.99
CA ASP A 115 -14.51 -4.52 -16.95
C ASP A 115 -13.74 -4.11 -15.69
N TRP A 116 -12.73 -4.87 -15.28
CA TRP A 116 -11.88 -4.52 -14.14
C TRP A 116 -10.97 -3.32 -14.44
N ALA A 117 -10.49 -3.16 -15.67
CA ALA A 117 -9.75 -1.96 -16.07
C ALA A 117 -10.61 -0.69 -15.89
N ARG A 118 -11.84 -0.71 -16.41
CA ARG A 118 -12.81 0.38 -16.24
C ARG A 118 -13.20 0.57 -14.77
N GLU A 119 -13.55 -0.50 -14.06
CA GLU A 119 -13.94 -0.45 -12.64
C GLU A 119 -12.82 0.14 -11.77
N LEU A 120 -11.57 -0.17 -12.06
CA LEU A 120 -10.42 0.42 -11.37
C LEU A 120 -10.32 1.92 -11.60
N VAL A 121 -10.45 2.39 -12.85
CA VAL A 121 -10.38 3.83 -13.17
C VAL A 121 -11.58 4.59 -12.58
N GLU A 122 -12.78 4.03 -12.69
CA GLU A 122 -14.03 4.65 -12.27
C GLU A 122 -14.23 4.68 -10.76
N THR A 123 -13.78 3.62 -10.05
CA THR A 123 -14.04 3.46 -8.61
C THR A 123 -12.79 3.54 -7.74
N GLY A 124 -11.61 3.44 -8.34
CA GLY A 124 -10.33 3.41 -7.64
C GLY A 124 -10.08 2.14 -6.82
N TRP A 125 -10.90 1.09 -6.98
CA TRP A 125 -10.79 -0.13 -6.18
C TRP A 125 -11.16 -1.39 -6.96
N LEU A 126 -10.42 -2.47 -6.72
CA LEU A 126 -10.75 -3.80 -7.21
C LEU A 126 -10.69 -4.84 -6.09
N HIS A 127 -11.51 -5.88 -6.21
CA HIS A 127 -11.46 -7.06 -5.35
C HIS A 127 -10.12 -7.79 -5.49
N ASN A 128 -9.56 -8.35 -4.40
CA ASN A 128 -8.23 -8.96 -4.43
C ASN A 128 -8.08 -10.06 -5.51
N HIS A 129 -9.08 -10.93 -5.66
CA HIS A 129 -9.06 -11.94 -6.73
C HIS A 129 -9.10 -11.33 -8.14
N ALA A 130 -9.88 -10.27 -8.36
CA ALA A 130 -9.89 -9.52 -9.62
C ALA A 130 -8.49 -8.95 -9.92
N ARG A 131 -7.79 -8.40 -8.92
CA ARG A 131 -6.40 -7.94 -9.06
C ARG A 131 -5.47 -9.06 -9.51
N MET A 132 -5.60 -10.26 -8.93
CA MET A 132 -4.79 -11.42 -9.29
C MET A 132 -5.09 -11.94 -10.70
N TRP A 133 -6.36 -11.96 -11.12
CA TRP A 133 -6.71 -12.34 -12.49
C TRP A 133 -6.23 -11.30 -13.50
N PHE A 134 -6.43 -10.01 -13.19
CA PHE A 134 -5.96 -8.89 -14.00
C PHE A 134 -4.45 -8.99 -14.24
N SER A 135 -3.65 -9.11 -13.17
CA SER A 135 -2.19 -9.20 -13.30
C SER A 135 -1.74 -10.43 -14.10
N SER A 136 -2.44 -11.55 -13.94
CA SER A 136 -2.14 -12.77 -14.68
C SER A 136 -2.44 -12.64 -16.18
N ILE A 137 -3.60 -12.07 -16.53
CA ILE A 137 -3.99 -11.80 -17.93
C ILE A 137 -3.02 -10.80 -18.55
N TRP A 138 -2.68 -9.72 -17.84
CA TRP A 138 -1.70 -8.73 -18.27
C TRP A 138 -0.36 -9.35 -18.65
N ILE A 139 0.21 -10.16 -17.76
CA ILE A 139 1.56 -10.73 -17.95
C ILE A 139 1.54 -11.87 -18.98
N PHE A 140 0.61 -12.81 -18.85
CA PHE A 140 0.71 -14.08 -19.59
C PHE A 140 -0.16 -14.13 -20.84
N THR A 141 -1.28 -13.43 -20.87
CA THR A 141 -2.20 -13.40 -22.04
C THR A 141 -1.85 -12.23 -22.95
N LEU A 142 -1.77 -11.02 -22.42
CA LEU A 142 -1.43 -9.81 -23.20
C LEU A 142 0.08 -9.66 -23.43
N ARG A 143 0.91 -10.42 -22.70
CA ARG A 143 2.39 -10.42 -22.80
C ARG A 143 2.99 -9.03 -22.58
N LEU A 144 2.35 -8.22 -21.73
CA LEU A 144 2.79 -6.89 -21.37
C LEU A 144 3.78 -6.92 -20.19
N PRO A 145 4.74 -5.98 -20.11
CA PRO A 145 5.63 -5.86 -18.97
C PRO A 145 4.85 -5.67 -17.67
N TRP A 146 5.17 -6.45 -16.63
CA TRP A 146 4.45 -6.41 -15.36
C TRP A 146 4.58 -5.06 -14.65
N GLN A 147 5.70 -4.36 -14.85
CA GLN A 147 5.97 -3.06 -14.25
C GLN A 147 4.95 -2.00 -14.71
N LEU A 148 4.52 -2.07 -15.97
CA LEU A 148 3.54 -1.12 -16.50
C LEU A 148 2.14 -1.36 -15.93
N GLY A 149 1.77 -2.63 -15.71
CA GLY A 149 0.50 -2.96 -15.04
C GLY A 149 0.51 -2.59 -13.56
N ALA A 150 1.65 -2.79 -12.89
CA ALA A 150 1.85 -2.35 -11.51
C ALA A 150 1.80 -0.82 -11.38
N ASP A 151 2.34 -0.07 -12.34
CA ASP A 151 2.23 1.39 -12.43
C ASP A 151 0.79 1.85 -12.65
N PHE A 152 0.06 1.23 -13.59
CA PHE A 152 -1.37 1.47 -13.79
C PHE A 152 -2.17 1.30 -12.49
N PHE A 153 -1.90 0.22 -11.73
CA PHE A 153 -2.53 0.01 -10.43
C PHE A 153 -2.18 1.10 -9.41
N LEU A 154 -0.91 1.51 -9.30
CA LEU A 154 -0.51 2.55 -8.35
C LEU A 154 -1.14 3.91 -8.65
N ARG A 155 -1.35 4.23 -9.93
CA ARG A 155 -2.00 5.49 -10.34
C ARG A 155 -3.48 5.53 -10.00
N HIS A 156 -4.19 4.41 -10.15
CA HIS A 156 -5.65 4.39 -10.05
C HIS A 156 -6.20 3.87 -8.71
N LEU A 157 -5.43 3.12 -7.93
CA LEU A 157 -5.92 2.60 -6.65
C LEU A 157 -6.00 3.69 -5.56
N VAL A 158 -7.17 3.81 -4.92
CA VAL A 158 -7.31 4.58 -3.68
C VAL A 158 -6.49 3.96 -2.54
N ASP A 159 -6.20 2.66 -2.59
CA ASP A 159 -5.40 1.94 -1.59
C ASP A 159 -3.96 1.63 -2.07
N ALA A 160 -3.47 2.35 -3.09
CA ALA A 160 -2.16 2.16 -3.70
C ALA A 160 -1.01 2.13 -2.67
N ASP A 161 -0.43 0.95 -2.44
CA ASP A 161 0.65 0.69 -1.50
C ASP A 161 1.90 0.20 -2.24
N PRO A 162 3.06 0.88 -2.12
CA PRO A 162 4.29 0.47 -2.80
C PRO A 162 4.65 -1.00 -2.56
N ALA A 163 4.57 -1.47 -1.31
CA ALA A 163 4.90 -2.84 -0.97
C ALA A 163 3.86 -3.84 -1.47
N SER A 164 2.59 -3.64 -1.10
CA SER A 164 1.53 -4.59 -1.42
C SER A 164 1.33 -4.71 -2.94
N ASN A 165 1.41 -3.60 -3.69
CA ASN A 165 1.26 -3.63 -5.14
C ASN A 165 2.46 -4.32 -5.81
N THR A 166 3.68 -3.81 -5.58
CA THR A 166 4.89 -4.31 -6.25
C THR A 166 5.10 -5.79 -5.99
N LEU A 167 4.95 -6.23 -4.74
CA LEU A 167 5.20 -7.62 -4.36
C LEU A 167 4.08 -8.56 -4.82
N SER A 168 2.82 -8.09 -4.95
CA SER A 168 1.73 -8.91 -5.50
C SER A 168 1.87 -9.14 -7.01
N TRP A 169 2.31 -8.14 -7.76
CA TRP A 169 2.64 -8.29 -9.19
C TRP A 169 3.82 -9.24 -9.38
N ARG A 170 4.89 -9.08 -8.58
CA ARG A 170 6.02 -10.01 -8.56
C ARG A 170 5.61 -11.44 -8.18
N TRP A 171 4.65 -11.60 -7.26
CA TRP A 171 4.11 -12.90 -6.90
C TRP A 171 3.37 -13.56 -8.08
N THR A 172 2.56 -12.79 -8.81
CA THR A 172 1.90 -13.30 -10.02
C THR A 172 2.92 -13.73 -11.09
N ALA A 173 3.96 -12.91 -11.29
CA ALA A 173 5.01 -13.12 -12.28
C ALA A 173 5.97 -14.29 -11.96
N GLY A 174 5.90 -14.87 -10.75
CA GLY A 174 6.85 -15.90 -10.31
C GLY A 174 8.21 -15.37 -9.85
N LEU A 175 8.32 -14.07 -9.61
CA LEU A 175 9.52 -13.40 -9.11
C LEU A 175 9.60 -13.45 -7.58
N GLN A 176 8.46 -13.32 -6.88
CA GLN A 176 8.45 -13.25 -5.41
C GLN A 176 8.77 -14.59 -4.75
N THR A 177 8.18 -15.67 -5.24
CA THR A 177 8.63 -17.04 -4.96
C THR A 177 9.14 -17.61 -6.27
N LYS A 178 10.47 -17.60 -6.44
CA LYS A 178 11.12 -17.91 -7.72
C LYS A 178 10.52 -19.17 -8.37
N GLY A 179 10.00 -18.99 -9.59
CA GLY A 179 9.43 -20.05 -10.41
C GLY A 179 7.96 -20.37 -10.16
N LYS A 180 7.29 -19.76 -9.18
CA LYS A 180 5.88 -20.02 -8.87
C LYS A 180 4.97 -18.90 -9.37
N THR A 181 4.36 -19.10 -10.54
CA THR A 181 3.42 -18.17 -11.15
C THR A 181 1.98 -18.39 -10.69
N TYR A 182 1.15 -17.36 -10.86
CA TYR A 182 -0.30 -17.48 -10.77
C TYR A 182 -0.94 -17.32 -12.15
N LEU A 183 -1.60 -18.37 -12.64
CA LEU A 183 -2.29 -18.37 -13.94
C LEU A 183 -3.80 -18.28 -13.74
N ALA A 184 -4.42 -17.21 -14.25
CA ALA A 184 -5.86 -17.05 -14.31
C ALA A 184 -6.46 -18.04 -15.32
N THR A 185 -7.59 -18.63 -14.96
CA THR A 185 -8.32 -19.55 -15.84
C THR A 185 -9.78 -19.15 -15.93
N SER A 186 -10.40 -19.37 -17.08
CA SER A 186 -11.81 -19.06 -17.32
C SER A 186 -12.73 -19.74 -16.30
N GLN A 187 -12.43 -20.99 -15.94
CA GLN A 187 -13.19 -21.73 -14.93
C GLN A 187 -13.09 -21.09 -13.54
N ASN A 188 -11.91 -20.61 -13.15
CA ASN A 188 -11.72 -19.97 -11.85
C ASN A 188 -12.45 -18.62 -11.80
N ILE A 189 -12.32 -17.81 -12.85
CA ILE A 189 -13.00 -16.52 -12.98
C ILE A 189 -14.52 -16.73 -12.95
N ALA A 190 -15.08 -17.63 -13.76
CA ALA A 190 -16.52 -17.89 -13.78
C ALA A 190 -17.04 -18.37 -12.43
N ARG A 191 -16.32 -19.27 -11.75
CA ARG A 191 -16.71 -19.76 -10.44
C ARG A 191 -16.79 -18.66 -9.39
N TYR A 192 -15.76 -17.83 -9.29
CA TYR A 192 -15.65 -16.84 -8.21
C TYR A 192 -16.31 -15.51 -8.54
N THR A 193 -16.73 -15.29 -9.79
CA THR A 193 -17.58 -14.16 -10.19
C THR A 193 -19.06 -14.55 -10.29
N GLU A 194 -19.42 -15.75 -9.83
CA GLU A 194 -20.79 -16.30 -9.89
C GLU A 194 -21.38 -16.33 -11.31
N GLY A 195 -20.53 -16.59 -12.31
CA GLY A 195 -20.91 -16.62 -13.71
C GLY A 195 -21.04 -15.24 -14.36
N ARG A 196 -20.64 -14.15 -13.68
CA ARG A 196 -20.61 -12.80 -14.29
C ARG A 196 -19.65 -12.74 -15.47
N PHE A 197 -18.53 -13.48 -15.43
CA PHE A 197 -17.52 -13.47 -16.48
C PHE A 197 -17.03 -14.88 -16.84
N GLU A 198 -16.88 -15.18 -18.13
CA GLU A 198 -16.29 -16.44 -18.62
C GLU A 198 -15.33 -16.21 -19.80
N PRO A 199 -14.19 -15.51 -19.58
CA PRO A 199 -13.30 -15.08 -20.64
C PRO A 199 -12.76 -16.24 -21.47
N LYS A 200 -12.61 -16.01 -22.78
CA LYS A 200 -12.02 -16.96 -23.72
C LYS A 200 -10.63 -16.48 -24.16
N GLY A 201 -9.82 -17.40 -24.67
CA GLY A 201 -8.50 -17.06 -25.21
C GLY A 201 -7.43 -16.72 -24.16
N LEU A 202 -7.66 -17.04 -22.88
CA LEU A 202 -6.65 -16.85 -21.84
C LEU A 202 -5.44 -17.77 -22.07
N ALA A 203 -4.27 -17.32 -21.62
CA ALA A 203 -3.06 -18.14 -21.64
C ALA A 203 -3.26 -19.47 -20.91
N THR A 204 -2.70 -20.56 -21.48
CA THR A 204 -2.74 -21.90 -20.86
C THR A 204 -1.44 -22.25 -20.14
N ARG A 205 -0.42 -21.40 -20.25
CA ARG A 205 0.89 -21.55 -19.61
C ARG A 205 1.33 -20.20 -19.04
N ALA A 206 1.98 -20.25 -17.88
CA ALA A 206 2.57 -19.10 -17.22
C ALA A 206 4.05 -19.38 -16.95
N GLU A 207 4.89 -19.08 -17.94
CA GLU A 207 6.35 -19.15 -17.77
C GLU A 207 6.79 -18.08 -16.76
N PRO A 208 7.53 -18.45 -15.70
CA PRO A 208 7.99 -17.48 -14.73
C PRO A 208 8.93 -16.47 -15.37
N LEU A 209 8.79 -15.22 -14.98
CA LEU A 209 9.77 -14.19 -15.33
C LEU A 209 11.06 -14.42 -14.53
N GLU A 210 12.17 -13.93 -15.07
CA GLU A 210 13.47 -13.97 -14.42
C GLU A 210 13.96 -12.55 -14.12
N GLU A 211 14.76 -12.44 -13.07
CA GLU A 211 15.42 -11.20 -12.67
C GLU A 211 16.76 -11.53 -12.00
N PRO A 212 17.68 -10.55 -11.91
CA PRO A 212 18.89 -10.70 -11.12
C PRO A 212 18.58 -11.07 -9.67
N PRO A 213 19.42 -11.90 -9.01
CA PRO A 213 19.25 -12.21 -7.59
C PRO A 213 19.18 -10.94 -6.73
N LEU A 214 18.23 -10.90 -5.81
CA LEU A 214 18.10 -9.81 -4.84
C LEU A 214 19.22 -9.84 -3.82
N ALA A 215 19.52 -8.68 -3.22
CA ALA A 215 20.42 -8.63 -2.10
C ALA A 215 19.83 -9.38 -0.89
N PRO A 216 20.67 -9.84 0.05
CA PRO A 216 20.19 -10.38 1.32
C PRO A 216 19.33 -9.35 2.07
N ALA A 217 18.31 -9.82 2.78
CA ALA A 217 17.49 -8.97 3.64
C ALA A 217 18.36 -8.18 4.62
N ARG A 218 18.21 -6.86 4.63
CA ARG A 218 18.84 -6.00 5.65
C ARG A 218 18.06 -6.07 6.97
N GLY A 219 18.76 -5.88 8.08
CA GLY A 219 18.15 -5.75 9.40
C GLY A 219 17.33 -4.46 9.51
N LEU A 220 16.25 -4.52 10.30
CA LEU A 220 15.45 -3.34 10.61
C LEU A 220 16.26 -2.38 11.49
N ARG A 221 16.34 -1.10 11.09
CA ARG A 221 17.02 -0.09 11.92
C ARG A 221 16.18 0.21 13.18
N PRO A 222 16.81 0.44 14.34
CA PRO A 222 16.10 0.89 15.53
C PRO A 222 15.23 2.11 15.23
N SER A 223 14.03 2.16 15.78
CA SER A 223 13.21 3.37 15.75
C SER A 223 13.86 4.43 16.63
N PRO A 224 13.93 5.70 16.20
CA PRO A 224 14.32 6.77 17.11
C PRO A 224 13.25 6.96 18.19
N ASP A 225 13.68 7.39 19.37
CA ASP A 225 12.79 7.85 20.43
C ASP A 225 12.14 9.19 20.06
N LEU A 226 10.98 9.48 20.64
CA LEU A 226 10.35 10.79 20.51
C LEU A 226 11.17 11.86 21.25
N PRO A 227 11.29 13.08 20.70
CA PRO A 227 12.00 14.16 21.38
C PRO A 227 11.24 14.66 22.62
N GLU A 228 11.98 14.94 23.70
CA GLU A 228 11.42 15.49 24.95
C GLU A 228 10.98 16.97 24.81
N GLY A 229 11.65 17.75 23.95
CA GLY A 229 11.40 19.18 23.75
C GLY A 229 10.28 19.49 22.73
N PRO A 230 9.92 20.77 22.53
CA PRO A 230 8.89 21.17 21.57
C PRO A 230 9.27 20.73 20.15
N ALA A 231 8.28 20.29 19.37
CA ALA A 231 8.52 19.88 17.98
C ALA A 231 7.33 20.22 17.08
N LEU A 232 7.61 20.37 15.79
CA LEU A 232 6.61 20.47 14.74
C LEU A 232 6.19 19.06 14.30
N LEU A 233 4.89 18.82 14.19
CA LEU A 233 4.38 17.59 13.61
C LEU A 233 4.30 17.71 12.08
N LEU A 234 4.89 16.78 11.35
CA LEU A 234 4.68 16.59 9.91
C LEU A 234 3.83 15.33 9.68
N VAL A 235 2.61 15.50 9.16
CA VAL A 235 1.73 14.42 8.73
C VAL A 235 1.80 14.25 7.21
N THR A 236 1.87 13.00 6.76
CA THR A 236 1.95 12.64 5.34
C THR A 236 0.92 11.57 4.98
N ASP A 237 0.76 11.28 3.69
CA ASP A 237 -0.12 10.23 3.17
C ASP A 237 0.15 8.81 3.73
N GLU A 238 1.31 8.56 4.37
CA GLU A 238 1.62 7.24 4.93
C GLU A 238 0.91 6.95 6.26
N ASP A 239 0.67 7.98 7.08
CA ASP A 239 0.10 7.82 8.41
C ASP A 239 -0.62 9.12 8.86
N LEU A 240 -1.95 9.10 8.74
CA LEU A 240 -2.84 10.22 9.00
C LEU A 240 -3.39 10.26 10.44
N SER A 241 -2.89 9.40 11.33
CA SER A 241 -3.40 9.30 12.71
C SER A 241 -2.25 9.34 13.73
N PRO A 242 -1.59 10.49 13.90
CA PRO A 242 -0.37 10.64 14.71
C PRO A 242 -0.58 10.50 16.23
N ASP A 243 -1.81 10.36 16.70
CA ASP A 243 -2.20 10.40 18.13
C ASP A 243 -1.50 9.36 19.00
N TRP A 244 -1.06 8.24 18.41
CA TRP A 244 -0.30 7.20 19.09
C TRP A 244 1.03 7.69 19.68
N MET A 245 1.58 8.81 19.20
CA MET A 245 2.81 9.40 19.74
C MET A 245 2.61 9.98 21.15
N GLY A 246 1.36 10.22 21.58
CA GLY A 246 1.04 10.49 22.99
C GLY A 246 1.71 11.74 23.58
N ARG A 247 2.06 12.72 22.76
CA ARG A 247 2.74 13.95 23.16
C ARG A 247 2.16 15.18 22.45
N PRO A 248 2.20 16.37 23.06
CA PRO A 248 1.82 17.61 22.39
C PRO A 248 2.84 18.02 21.32
N PHE A 249 2.39 18.82 20.34
CA PHE A 249 3.22 19.44 19.33
C PHE A 249 3.01 20.97 19.35
N ALA A 250 4.04 21.73 18.96
CA ALA A 250 3.98 23.19 18.93
C ALA A 250 3.18 23.74 17.73
N GLY A 251 2.96 22.89 16.73
CA GLY A 251 2.21 23.15 15.52
C GLY A 251 2.26 21.91 14.62
N ALA A 252 1.54 21.95 13.51
CA ALA A 252 1.57 20.86 12.55
C ALA A 252 1.57 21.35 11.09
N ILE A 253 2.13 20.50 10.24
CA ILE A 253 2.04 20.61 8.80
C ILE A 253 1.55 19.29 8.23
N VAL A 254 0.51 19.36 7.40
CA VAL A 254 -0.03 18.21 6.66
C VAL A 254 0.38 18.37 5.21
N ALA A 255 1.22 17.45 4.73
CA ALA A 255 1.87 17.55 3.42
C ALA A 255 1.65 16.30 2.57
N GLY A 256 1.24 16.50 1.31
CA GLY A 256 1.01 15.41 0.35
C GLY A 256 -0.27 15.59 -0.46
N GLY A 257 -0.70 14.52 -1.14
CA GLY A 257 -1.91 14.51 -1.97
C GLY A 257 -1.73 15.10 -3.38
N GLY A 258 -0.63 15.81 -3.64
CA GLY A 258 -0.25 16.30 -4.96
C GLY A 258 0.27 15.22 -5.92
N ASP A 259 1.02 15.64 -6.93
CA ASP A 259 1.58 14.74 -7.96
C ASP A 259 2.47 13.67 -7.32
N VAL A 260 2.36 12.42 -7.79
CA VAL A 260 3.18 11.30 -7.27
C VAL A 260 4.56 11.23 -7.91
N GLY A 261 5.05 12.38 -8.40
CA GLY A 261 6.38 12.58 -8.96
C GLY A 261 6.71 11.50 -9.99
N GLN A 262 7.58 10.56 -9.60
CA GLN A 262 8.08 9.50 -10.46
C GLN A 262 6.97 8.57 -11.02
N LEU A 263 5.77 8.50 -10.44
CA LEU A 263 4.65 7.68 -10.95
C LEU A 263 3.72 8.43 -11.93
N GLY A 264 4.02 9.69 -12.27
CA GLY A 264 3.13 10.54 -13.10
C GLY A 264 1.85 10.92 -12.36
N SER A 265 0.81 11.37 -13.04
CA SER A 265 -0.41 11.82 -12.35
C SER A 265 -1.25 10.66 -11.81
N ARG A 266 -1.73 10.80 -10.57
CA ARG A 266 -2.77 9.92 -10.00
C ARG A 266 -4.06 10.03 -10.83
N GLY A 267 -4.81 8.93 -10.93
CA GLY A 267 -6.16 8.97 -11.45
C GLY A 267 -7.08 9.79 -10.53
N ASP A 268 -8.08 10.46 -11.11
CA ASP A 268 -8.91 11.45 -10.41
C ASP A 268 -9.54 10.94 -9.10
N VAL A 269 -10.02 9.69 -9.06
CA VAL A 269 -10.63 9.09 -7.87
C VAL A 269 -9.59 8.90 -6.76
N ALA A 270 -8.41 8.38 -7.10
CA ALA A 270 -7.31 8.20 -6.16
C ALA A 270 -6.76 9.53 -5.65
N ALA A 271 -6.66 10.54 -6.52
CA ALA A 271 -6.25 11.90 -6.17
C ALA A 271 -7.25 12.52 -5.18
N ARG A 272 -8.54 12.56 -5.53
CA ARG A 272 -9.59 13.11 -4.65
C ARG A 272 -9.63 12.43 -3.28
N PHE A 273 -9.50 11.11 -3.24
CA PHE A 273 -9.46 10.38 -1.96
C PHE A 273 -8.25 10.77 -1.13
N ALA A 274 -7.05 10.85 -1.72
CA ALA A 274 -5.82 11.22 -1.01
C ALA A 274 -5.91 12.66 -0.45
N THR A 275 -6.30 13.63 -1.28
CA THR A 275 -6.50 15.02 -0.86
C THR A 275 -7.53 15.11 0.26
N GLY A 276 -8.70 14.48 0.11
CA GLY A 276 -9.74 14.49 1.13
C GLY A 276 -9.31 13.86 2.45
N ALA A 277 -8.49 12.80 2.41
CA ALA A 277 -7.96 12.16 3.62
C ALA A 277 -6.94 13.06 4.36
N LEU A 278 -6.09 13.79 3.64
CA LEU A 278 -5.18 14.78 4.23
C LEU A 278 -5.92 15.99 4.79
N ASP A 279 -6.96 16.47 4.09
CA ASP A 279 -7.77 17.58 4.56
C ASP A 279 -8.56 17.21 5.82
N ASP A 280 -9.08 15.98 5.90
CA ASP A 280 -9.65 15.41 7.13
C ASP A 280 -8.64 15.37 8.28
N ALA A 281 -7.42 14.88 8.03
CA ALA A 281 -6.38 14.87 9.05
C ALA A 281 -6.02 16.29 9.53
N ALA A 282 -5.94 17.25 8.61
CA ALA A 282 -5.71 18.65 8.95
C ALA A 282 -6.85 19.26 9.76
N ALA A 283 -8.11 18.91 9.46
CA ALA A 283 -9.27 19.35 10.22
C ALA A 283 -9.26 18.80 11.66
N ARG A 284 -9.02 17.48 11.83
CA ARG A 284 -8.93 16.84 13.15
C ARG A 284 -7.81 17.43 14.02
N LEU A 285 -6.67 17.77 13.43
CA LEU A 285 -5.57 18.42 14.16
C LEU A 285 -5.93 19.85 14.58
N ARG A 286 -6.68 20.61 13.78
CA ARG A 286 -7.18 21.94 14.15
C ARG A 286 -8.22 21.88 15.26
N GLU A 287 -9.08 20.87 15.27
CA GLU A 287 -10.02 20.61 16.37
C GLU A 287 -9.29 20.29 17.68
N GLY A 288 -8.06 19.75 17.60
CA GLY A 288 -7.15 19.58 18.72
C GLY A 288 -6.31 20.82 19.08
N ASP A 289 -6.73 22.02 18.65
CA ASP A 289 -6.09 23.32 18.92
C ASP A 289 -4.65 23.49 18.39
N LEU A 290 -4.23 22.72 17.38
CA LEU A 290 -2.93 22.93 16.71
C LEU A 290 -3.02 24.00 15.62
N ASP A 291 -1.97 24.82 15.48
CA ASP A 291 -1.76 25.62 14.26
C ASP A 291 -1.33 24.69 13.12
N VAL A 292 -2.24 24.48 12.15
CA VAL A 292 -2.06 23.51 11.05
C VAL A 292 -1.91 24.20 9.70
N THR A 293 -0.76 24.01 9.07
CA THR A 293 -0.53 24.34 7.66
C THR A 293 -0.83 23.13 6.77
N ARG A 294 -1.60 23.30 5.69
CA ARG A 294 -1.87 22.25 4.69
C ARG A 294 -1.19 22.62 3.37
N VAL A 295 -0.38 21.72 2.82
CA VAL A 295 0.36 21.92 1.55
C VAL A 295 0.33 20.67 0.69
N ASP A 296 0.25 20.80 -0.63
CA ASP A 296 0.07 19.65 -1.53
C ASP A 296 1.34 18.80 -1.74
N GLU A 297 2.50 19.29 -1.30
CA GLU A 297 3.79 18.65 -1.50
C GLU A 297 4.60 18.55 -0.21
N ILE A 298 5.35 17.46 -0.07
CA ILE A 298 6.35 17.31 0.98
C ILE A 298 7.61 18.06 0.54
N ALA A 299 7.74 19.31 0.97
CA ALA A 299 8.83 20.20 0.58
C ALA A 299 9.40 20.96 1.79
N ALA A 300 10.72 21.22 1.76
CA ALA A 300 11.43 21.84 2.88
C ALA A 300 10.95 23.25 3.21
N ALA A 301 10.75 24.10 2.22
CA ALA A 301 10.39 25.52 2.41
C ALA A 301 9.15 25.76 3.31
N PRO A 302 7.97 25.15 3.06
CA PRO A 302 6.81 25.33 3.93
C PRO A 302 7.02 24.72 5.33
N ILE A 303 7.79 23.63 5.44
CA ILE A 303 8.11 22.98 6.72
C ILE A 303 9.02 23.88 7.57
N ILE A 304 10.07 24.45 6.98
CA ILE A 304 10.97 25.41 7.63
C ILE A 304 10.20 26.63 8.13
N ALA A 305 9.31 27.18 7.28
CA ALA A 305 8.48 28.31 7.67
C ALA A 305 7.53 27.98 8.84
N ALA A 306 6.95 26.78 8.87
CA ALA A 306 6.11 26.32 9.97
C ALA A 306 6.92 26.10 11.26
N ALA A 307 8.10 25.50 11.18
CA ALA A 307 9.00 25.30 12.31
C ALA A 307 9.45 26.64 12.93
N ALA A 308 9.78 27.62 12.08
CA ALA A 308 10.15 28.97 12.53
C ALA A 308 8.99 29.69 13.24
N ARG A 309 7.75 29.58 12.74
CA ARG A 309 6.57 30.15 13.42
C ARG A 309 6.29 29.48 14.77
N ALA A 310 6.50 28.17 14.86
CA ALA A 310 6.35 27.40 16.09
C ALA A 310 7.53 27.58 17.06
N GLY A 311 8.64 28.19 16.62
CA GLY A 311 9.85 28.39 17.43
C GLY A 311 10.56 27.08 17.79
N VAL A 312 10.58 26.10 16.88
CA VAL A 312 11.14 24.76 17.11
C VAL A 312 12.23 24.41 16.09
N ASP A 313 13.16 23.55 16.51
CA ASP A 313 14.26 23.03 15.69
C ASP A 313 14.12 21.52 15.35
N VAL A 314 13.06 20.88 15.83
CA VAL A 314 12.77 19.47 15.58
C VAL A 314 11.44 19.30 14.84
N VAL A 315 11.46 18.52 13.77
CA VAL A 315 10.28 18.04 13.03
C VAL A 315 10.11 16.56 13.30
N VAL A 316 8.92 16.13 13.68
CA VAL A 316 8.58 14.72 13.91
C VAL A 316 7.54 14.28 12.89
N THR A 317 7.77 13.13 12.25
CA THR A 317 6.81 12.55 11.30
C THR A 317 6.73 11.03 11.50
N PRO A 318 5.56 10.39 11.47
CA PRO A 318 5.49 8.94 11.52
C PRO A 318 6.38 8.29 10.44
N TYR A 319 7.00 7.15 10.78
CA TYR A 319 7.87 6.44 9.86
C TYR A 319 7.13 6.00 8.58
N ALA A 320 7.61 6.47 7.42
CA ALA A 320 7.19 6.01 6.10
C ALA A 320 8.00 4.76 5.69
N PRO A 321 7.36 3.61 5.40
CA PRO A 321 8.04 2.45 4.83
C PRO A 321 8.56 2.73 3.42
N VAL A 322 9.48 1.90 2.92
CA VAL A 322 9.98 1.97 1.52
C VAL A 322 8.86 2.24 0.51
N GLY A 323 9.02 3.32 -0.24
CA GLY A 323 8.04 3.84 -1.19
C GLY A 323 8.35 5.30 -1.56
N LEU A 324 7.45 5.93 -2.33
CA LEU A 324 7.62 7.33 -2.75
C LEU A 324 7.78 8.29 -1.56
N THR A 325 6.90 8.19 -0.56
CA THR A 325 6.96 9.09 0.60
C THR A 325 8.26 8.93 1.38
N ALA A 326 8.78 7.71 1.54
CA ALA A 326 10.08 7.51 2.17
C ALA A 326 11.21 8.19 1.37
N SER A 327 11.21 8.07 0.04
CA SER A 327 12.19 8.77 -0.81
C SER A 327 12.10 10.29 -0.70
N MET A 328 10.88 10.85 -0.64
CA MET A 328 10.69 12.30 -0.42
C MET A 328 11.19 12.74 0.96
N LEU A 329 10.95 11.93 2.00
CA LEU A 329 11.42 12.22 3.35
C LEU A 329 12.95 12.11 3.48
N ASP A 330 13.61 11.23 2.73
CA ASP A 330 15.07 11.12 2.71
C ASP A 330 15.71 12.37 2.08
N THR A 331 15.13 12.93 1.01
CA THR A 331 15.54 14.23 0.46
C THR A 331 15.27 15.35 1.46
N LEU A 332 14.06 15.39 2.03
CA LEU A 332 13.66 16.38 3.00
C LEU A 332 14.59 16.40 4.24
N GLU A 333 15.04 15.25 4.74
CA GLU A 333 15.95 15.18 5.88
C GLU A 333 17.25 15.95 5.62
N THR A 334 17.78 15.87 4.39
CA THR A 334 18.99 16.61 4.00
C THR A 334 18.71 18.12 3.96
N ASP A 335 17.61 18.53 3.31
CA ASP A 335 17.24 19.94 3.17
C ASP A 335 16.91 20.60 4.52
N LEU A 336 16.27 19.87 5.44
CA LEU A 336 16.00 20.34 6.79
C LEU A 336 17.28 20.47 7.62
N ALA A 337 18.20 19.52 7.49
CA ALA A 337 19.49 19.57 8.19
C ALA A 337 20.31 20.81 7.77
N ASP A 338 20.31 21.16 6.48
CA ASP A 338 20.96 22.37 5.96
C ASP A 338 20.34 23.66 6.54
N ALA A 339 19.07 23.61 6.94
CA ALA A 339 18.37 24.69 7.63
C ALA A 339 18.48 24.63 9.16
N GLY A 340 19.24 23.70 9.72
CA GLY A 340 19.41 23.52 11.16
C GLY A 340 18.22 22.83 11.86
N LEU A 341 17.38 22.11 11.13
CA LEU A 341 16.24 21.36 11.65
C LEU A 341 16.53 19.85 11.65
N ALA A 342 16.21 19.17 12.76
CA ALA A 342 16.31 17.71 12.84
C ALA A 342 14.98 17.04 12.45
N LEU A 343 15.02 16.01 11.60
CA LEU A 343 13.86 15.18 11.27
C LEU A 343 13.86 13.86 12.05
N VAL A 344 12.89 13.65 12.93
CA VAL A 344 12.72 12.43 13.72
C VAL A 344 11.56 11.60 13.16
N ARG A 345 11.84 10.33 12.84
CA ARG A 345 10.90 9.43 12.15
C ARG A 345 10.53 8.20 13.00
N PRO A 346 9.77 8.35 14.11
CA PRO A 346 9.42 7.24 15.00
C PRO A 346 8.50 6.24 14.28
N ARG A 347 8.73 4.95 14.52
CA ARG A 347 7.94 3.85 13.96
C ARG A 347 6.90 3.36 14.95
N ARG A 348 5.75 2.89 14.44
CA ARG A 348 4.71 2.30 15.27
C ARG A 348 5.17 0.96 15.84
N SER A 349 4.78 0.70 17.09
CA SER A 349 5.01 -0.59 17.76
C SER A 349 4.47 -1.80 17.00
N TRP A 350 3.40 -1.62 16.21
CA TRP A 350 2.90 -2.64 15.29
C TRP A 350 3.96 -3.08 14.29
N ASP A 351 4.62 -2.14 13.63
CA ASP A 351 5.64 -2.48 12.64
C ASP A 351 6.86 -3.13 13.30
N ASP A 352 7.28 -2.60 14.46
CA ASP A 352 8.38 -3.18 15.26
C ASP A 352 8.11 -4.63 15.69
N ALA A 353 6.87 -4.95 16.03
CA ALA A 353 6.49 -6.29 16.47
C ALA A 353 6.38 -7.31 15.32
N PHE A 354 6.08 -6.87 14.10
CA PHE A 354 5.77 -7.77 12.98
C PHE A 354 6.86 -7.85 11.91
N TRP A 355 7.48 -6.73 11.54
CA TRP A 355 8.44 -6.69 10.43
C TRP A 355 9.69 -7.56 10.61
N PRO A 356 10.23 -7.79 11.83
CA PRO A 356 11.33 -8.75 12.03
C PRO A 356 11.01 -10.17 11.53
N HIS A 357 9.72 -10.53 11.45
CA HIS A 357 9.25 -11.83 10.97
C HIS A 357 8.95 -11.88 9.46
N ALA A 358 9.14 -10.77 8.73
CA ALA A 358 8.85 -10.63 7.30
C ALA A 358 10.08 -10.81 6.39
N THR A 359 11.12 -11.51 6.86
CA THR A 359 12.39 -11.65 6.12
C THR A 359 12.40 -12.79 5.10
N ARG A 360 11.53 -13.79 5.26
CA ARG A 360 11.38 -14.96 4.35
C ARG A 360 9.95 -15.04 3.83
N GLY A 361 9.40 -16.24 3.64
CA GLY A 361 8.01 -16.42 3.23
C GLY A 361 7.00 -16.11 4.35
N TYR A 362 5.77 -15.77 3.97
CA TYR A 362 4.69 -15.37 4.88
C TYR A 362 4.42 -16.36 6.02
N SER A 363 4.69 -17.66 5.85
CA SER A 363 4.54 -18.66 6.91
C SER A 363 5.32 -18.32 8.17
N GLN A 364 6.47 -17.65 8.05
CA GLN A 364 7.26 -17.20 9.21
C GLN A 364 6.49 -16.14 10.02
N LEU A 365 5.98 -15.10 9.36
CA LEU A 365 5.18 -14.07 10.01
C LEU A 365 3.87 -14.65 10.56
N ARG A 366 3.19 -15.51 9.81
CA ARG A 366 1.96 -16.17 10.26
C ARG A 366 2.15 -16.91 11.59
N ASN A 367 3.27 -17.61 11.75
CA ASN A 367 3.57 -18.33 12.99
C ASN A 367 3.89 -17.38 14.16
N ALA A 368 4.36 -16.16 13.87
CA ALA A 368 4.68 -15.14 14.86
C ALA A 368 3.47 -14.29 15.28
N ILE A 369 2.33 -14.32 14.55
CA ILE A 369 1.15 -13.49 14.83
C ILE A 369 0.78 -13.47 16.33
N PRO A 370 0.61 -14.61 17.04
CA PRO A 370 0.22 -14.57 18.45
C PRO A 370 1.23 -13.82 19.33
N GLN A 371 2.52 -14.02 19.11
CA GLN A 371 3.58 -13.34 19.85
C GLN A 371 3.64 -11.85 19.51
N SER A 372 3.54 -11.48 18.23
CA SER A 372 3.55 -10.08 17.79
C SER A 372 2.33 -9.31 18.31
N LEU A 373 1.15 -9.95 18.36
CA LEU A 373 -0.04 -9.36 18.98
C LEU A 373 0.15 -9.15 20.49
N ALA A 374 0.72 -10.11 21.20
CA ALA A 374 1.04 -9.96 22.61
C ALA A 374 2.05 -8.81 22.85
N ALA A 375 3.06 -8.67 21.99
CA ALA A 375 4.06 -7.61 22.08
C ALA A 375 3.47 -6.20 21.93
N VAL A 376 2.35 -6.05 21.22
CA VAL A 376 1.61 -4.79 21.12
C VAL A 376 0.47 -4.69 22.14
N GLY A 377 0.39 -5.59 23.13
CA GLY A 377 -0.63 -5.55 24.17
C GLY A 377 -2.03 -5.99 23.71
N LEU A 378 -2.12 -6.76 22.62
CA LEU A 378 -3.35 -7.42 22.17
C LEU A 378 -3.39 -8.90 22.59
N ALA A 379 -2.78 -9.23 23.73
CA ALA A 379 -2.76 -10.59 24.27
C ALA A 379 -4.17 -11.02 24.70
N HIS A 380 -4.51 -12.28 24.40
CA HIS A 380 -5.67 -12.97 24.94
C HIS A 380 -5.23 -14.08 25.88
#